data_AF-A0A7W1JKW3-F1
#
_entry.id   AF-A0A7W1JKW3-F1
#
_cell.length_a   1.000
_cell.length_b   1.000
_cell.length_c   1.000
_cell.angle_alpha   90.00
_cell.angle_beta   90.00
_cell.angle_gamma   90.00
#
_symmetry.space_group_name_H-M   'P 1'
#
loop_
_entity.id
_entity.type
_entity.pdbx_description
1 polymer ?
#
loop_
_entity_poly.entity_id
_entity_poly.type
_entity_poly.pdbx_seq_one_letter_code
_entity_poly.pdbx_strand_id
1 'polypeptide(L)'
;MNATPLEDNTKSTFIAAEEHKKSETPAKKAATTIESIAPRLIFLSGTSTSGKSTIMRSYAQSSSNRKELGTDDFEETRCASLIQKHCPEEYAILSQAIENKDLYRFLFTPPDFIKSNPNLFFKAGSTDSQKAEVFSLNDSKEFFPKITSMLKKNKPTQDKEHFETILNDSRKGISVIFDTPNAAGFFEHFKEASHDIRVERFLVYVPLSDLVKRLPGRNAEAIKTGNFPNQRPYIDLLNQFKNMYRKAEPDEDAIDTLTREEVRKIFADNKKDIEDENKNVIENGRSFYTIEEEEYLKHFGLTEPGSRVKITSVTDYRSFNRIFRTATETPDLSLTQVSSHSWKEL
;
A
#
# COMPACT_ATOMS: atom_id res chain seq x y z
N MET A 1 -56.49 63.05 -25.06
CA MET A 1 -55.61 63.28 -23.90
C MET A 1 -54.55 62.20 -23.93
N ASN A 2 -53.29 62.62 -24.12
CA ASN A 2 -51.99 61.94 -23.98
C ASN A 2 -51.67 60.75 -24.92
N ALA A 3 -50.52 60.65 -25.58
CA ALA A 3 -49.59 61.60 -26.20
C ALA A 3 -48.82 60.78 -27.26
N THR A 4 -48.57 61.38 -28.43
CA THR A 4 -47.51 61.00 -29.39
C THR A 4 -46.11 61.23 -28.75
N PRO A 5 -44.94 60.91 -29.38
CA PRO A 5 -44.68 60.20 -30.66
C PRO A 5 -43.41 59.29 -30.71
N LEU A 6 -43.22 58.65 -31.89
CA LEU A 6 -42.00 58.51 -32.76
C LEU A 6 -40.63 58.22 -32.09
N GLU A 7 -39.79 57.31 -32.58
CA GLU A 7 -38.95 57.31 -33.79
C GLU A 7 -38.07 56.03 -33.67
N ASP A 8 -37.30 55.52 -34.63
CA ASP A 8 -37.23 55.48 -36.08
C ASP A 8 -35.95 54.62 -36.35
N ASN A 9 -35.79 54.18 -37.59
CA ASN A 9 -34.50 53.86 -38.21
C ASN A 9 -33.80 52.49 -38.01
N THR A 10 -33.88 51.75 -39.11
CA THR A 10 -32.77 51.39 -40.03
C THR A 10 -32.15 49.99 -39.98
N LYS A 11 -32.26 49.34 -41.17
CA LYS A 11 -31.20 48.64 -41.95
C LYS A 11 -30.58 47.39 -41.29
N SER A 12 -30.27 46.29 -41.97
CA SER A 12 -30.11 45.99 -43.40
C SER A 12 -29.91 44.47 -43.53
N THR A 13 -30.64 43.85 -44.47
CA THR A 13 -30.18 42.92 -45.53
C THR A 13 -29.06 41.90 -45.22
N PHE A 14 -29.31 40.58 -45.31
CA PHE A 14 -29.07 39.66 -46.48
C PHE A 14 -27.55 39.37 -46.68
N ILE A 15 -26.97 38.17 -46.92
CA ILE A 15 -27.22 37.05 -47.85
C ILE A 15 -26.34 35.83 -47.47
N ALA A 16 -26.92 34.64 -47.68
CA ALA A 16 -26.42 33.33 -48.16
C ALA A 16 -25.03 32.72 -47.84
N ALA A 17 -25.10 31.40 -47.98
CA ALA A 17 -24.11 30.35 -47.86
C ALA A 17 -22.95 30.42 -48.86
N GLU A 18 -21.82 29.85 -48.44
CA GLU A 18 -20.81 29.30 -49.33
C GLU A 18 -20.20 28.01 -48.75
N GLU A 19 -20.01 27.04 -49.62
CA GLU A 19 -19.36 25.75 -49.39
C GLU A 19 -17.88 25.92 -49.04
N HIS A 20 -17.37 25.12 -48.09
CA HIS A 20 -15.92 24.89 -48.00
C HIS A 20 -15.57 23.42 -47.74
N LYS A 21 -15.14 22.81 -48.85
CA LYS A 21 -14.03 21.85 -49.05
C LYS A 21 -13.38 21.22 -47.82
N LYS A 22 -13.35 19.88 -47.87
CA LYS A 22 -12.40 18.95 -47.25
C LYS A 22 -10.99 19.55 -47.12
N SER A 23 -10.50 19.66 -45.89
CA SER A 23 -9.07 19.63 -45.59
C SER A 23 -8.79 18.43 -44.70
N GLU A 24 -8.08 17.45 -45.24
CA GLU A 24 -7.44 16.37 -44.49
C GLU A 24 -6.37 17.00 -43.58
N THR A 25 -6.59 16.95 -42.26
CA THR A 25 -5.56 17.30 -41.30
C THR A 25 -4.60 16.10 -41.17
N PRO A 26 -3.30 16.24 -41.46
CA PRO A 26 -2.37 15.14 -41.27
C PRO A 26 -2.18 14.95 -39.76
N ALA A 27 -2.73 13.86 -39.24
CA ALA A 27 -2.35 13.31 -37.96
C ALA A 27 -0.86 12.91 -38.03
N LYS A 28 0.03 13.87 -37.77
CA LYS A 28 1.41 13.59 -37.41
C LYS A 28 1.36 12.75 -36.14
N LYS A 29 1.43 11.42 -36.32
CA LYS A 29 1.98 10.50 -35.33
C LYS A 29 3.38 11.05 -35.00
N ALA A 30 3.46 11.83 -33.92
CA ALA A 30 4.70 11.94 -33.20
C ALA A 30 4.99 10.53 -32.71
N ALA A 31 5.84 9.82 -33.44
CA ALA A 31 6.52 8.67 -32.88
C ALA A 31 7.33 9.25 -31.73
N THR A 32 6.79 9.17 -30.52
CA THR A 32 7.53 9.42 -29.30
C THR A 32 8.67 8.43 -29.35
N THR A 33 9.87 8.91 -29.67
CA THR A 33 11.09 8.16 -29.44
C THR A 33 11.09 7.86 -27.95
N ILE A 34 10.67 6.65 -27.59
CA ILE A 34 10.84 6.14 -26.24
C ILE A 34 12.35 5.97 -26.14
N GLU A 35 13.05 7.02 -25.71
CA GLU A 35 14.41 6.88 -25.20
C GLU A 35 14.37 5.67 -24.27
N SER A 36 15.26 4.70 -24.48
CA SER A 36 15.30 3.51 -23.65
C SER A 36 15.67 3.96 -22.24
N ILE A 37 14.66 4.19 -21.42
CA ILE A 37 14.82 4.57 -20.02
C ILE A 37 15.60 3.43 -19.37
N ALA A 38 16.80 3.73 -18.87
CA ALA A 38 17.58 2.77 -18.12
C ALA A 38 16.70 2.17 -17.00
N PRO A 39 16.77 0.86 -16.75
CA PRO A 39 15.94 0.22 -15.73
C PRO A 39 16.17 0.87 -14.36
N ARG A 40 15.07 1.14 -13.66
CA ARG A 40 15.09 1.76 -12.32
C ARG A 40 14.50 0.80 -11.29
N LEU A 41 15.10 0.79 -10.11
CA LEU A 41 14.52 0.16 -8.93
C LEU A 41 13.90 1.25 -8.06
N ILE A 42 12.62 1.13 -7.77
CA ILE A 42 11.88 2.12 -6.96
C ILE A 42 11.39 1.43 -5.70
N PHE A 43 12.01 1.74 -4.58
CA PHE A 43 11.59 1.31 -3.26
C PHE A 43 10.56 2.28 -2.69
N LEU A 44 9.37 1.79 -2.37
CA LEU A 44 8.33 2.55 -1.67
C LEU A 44 8.33 2.24 -0.16
N SER A 45 8.47 3.28 0.65
CA SER A 45 8.21 3.24 2.08
C SER A 45 6.93 4.01 2.41
N GLY A 46 6.27 3.67 3.51
CA GLY A 46 5.03 4.30 3.91
C GLY A 46 4.26 3.45 4.92
N THR A 47 3.42 4.07 5.74
CA THR A 47 2.50 3.34 6.62
C THR A 47 1.52 2.49 5.80
N SER A 48 0.93 1.47 6.41
CA SER A 48 -0.26 0.85 5.85
C SER A 48 -1.31 1.93 5.55
N THR A 49 -2.12 1.76 4.50
CA THR A 49 -3.17 2.73 4.12
C THR A 49 -2.66 4.07 3.53
N SER A 50 -1.35 4.27 3.37
CA SER A 50 -0.82 5.47 2.71
C SER A 50 -1.03 5.53 1.20
N GLY A 51 -1.37 4.39 0.57
CA GLY A 51 -1.64 4.31 -0.89
C GLY A 51 -0.54 3.65 -1.72
N LYS A 52 0.47 3.03 -1.09
CA LYS A 52 1.59 2.35 -1.78
C LYS A 52 1.14 1.40 -2.89
N SER A 53 0.26 0.45 -2.58
CA SER A 53 -0.21 -0.56 -3.55
C SER A 53 -0.92 0.07 -4.76
N THR A 54 -1.63 1.19 -4.57
CA THR A 54 -2.24 1.93 -5.67
C THR A 54 -1.19 2.54 -6.59
N ILE A 55 -0.13 3.13 -6.02
CA ILE A 55 0.98 3.71 -6.79
C ILE A 55 1.73 2.60 -7.54
N MET A 56 2.02 1.48 -6.89
CA MET A 56 2.72 0.33 -7.48
C MET A 56 1.97 -0.24 -8.69
N ARG A 57 0.67 -0.50 -8.52
CA ARG A 57 -0.17 -1.07 -9.57
C ARG A 57 -0.24 -0.16 -10.77
N SER A 58 -0.46 1.13 -10.52
CA SER A 58 -0.60 2.09 -11.59
C SER A 58 0.73 2.32 -12.31
N TYR A 59 1.86 2.19 -11.60
CA TYR A 59 3.19 2.22 -12.22
C TYR A 59 3.41 1.01 -13.13
N ALA A 60 3.06 -0.21 -12.69
CA ALA A 60 3.16 -1.42 -13.51
C ALA A 60 2.28 -1.35 -14.76
N GLN A 61 1.08 -0.76 -14.67
CA GLN A 61 0.16 -0.61 -15.79
C GLN A 61 0.57 0.43 -16.83
N SER A 62 1.45 1.37 -16.45
CA SER A 62 1.83 2.50 -17.32
C SER A 62 2.78 2.13 -18.46
N SER A 63 3.46 0.98 -18.42
CA SER A 63 4.33 0.51 -19.50
C SER A 63 4.63 -0.99 -19.37
N SER A 64 4.79 -1.69 -20.49
CA SER A 64 5.11 -3.13 -20.52
C SER A 64 6.50 -3.48 -19.97
N ASN A 65 7.41 -2.51 -19.88
CA ASN A 65 8.74 -2.68 -19.27
C ASN A 65 8.77 -2.32 -17.78
N ARG A 66 7.61 -2.19 -17.13
CA ARG A 66 7.46 -1.90 -15.70
C ARG A 66 6.79 -3.07 -15.00
N LYS A 67 7.19 -3.30 -13.76
CA LYS A 67 6.63 -4.36 -12.94
C LYS A 67 6.48 -3.91 -11.50
N GLU A 68 5.39 -4.32 -10.87
CA GLU A 68 5.26 -4.27 -9.42
C GLU A 68 5.68 -5.59 -8.80
N LEU A 69 6.45 -5.52 -7.72
CA LEU A 69 6.74 -6.65 -6.85
C LEU A 69 6.37 -6.22 -5.43
N GLY A 70 5.08 -6.36 -5.11
CA GLY A 70 4.57 -6.16 -3.76
C GLY A 70 4.93 -7.32 -2.85
N THR A 71 5.11 -7.02 -1.56
CA THR A 71 5.40 -8.07 -0.56
C THR A 71 4.25 -9.08 -0.46
N ASP A 72 3.01 -8.61 -0.63
CA ASP A 72 1.79 -9.40 -0.43
C ASP A 72 1.69 -10.56 -1.44
N ASP A 73 1.88 -10.29 -2.74
CA ASP A 73 1.80 -11.31 -3.81
C ASP A 73 2.90 -12.39 -3.69
N PHE A 74 4.07 -11.99 -3.19
CA PHE A 74 5.19 -12.91 -2.95
C PHE A 74 4.89 -13.86 -1.79
N GLU A 75 4.35 -13.36 -0.68
CA GLU A 75 4.00 -14.15 0.50
C GLU A 75 2.91 -15.19 0.19
N GLU A 76 1.90 -14.84 -0.61
CA GLU A 76 0.80 -15.73 -1.02
C GLU A 76 1.30 -16.94 -1.83
N THR A 77 2.05 -16.69 -2.90
CA THR A 77 2.58 -17.75 -3.77
C THR A 77 3.55 -18.66 -3.02
N ARG A 78 4.39 -18.07 -2.17
CA ARG A 78 5.40 -18.76 -1.39
C ARG A 78 4.82 -19.67 -0.32
N CYS A 79 3.74 -19.23 0.32
CA CYS A 79 3.03 -20.01 1.33
C CYS A 79 2.62 -21.37 0.78
N ALA A 80 1.98 -21.39 -0.40
CA ALA A 80 1.56 -22.60 -1.08
C ALA A 80 2.75 -23.55 -1.34
N SER A 81 3.85 -23.05 -1.91
CA SER A 81 5.03 -23.85 -2.23
C SER A 81 5.71 -24.46 -1.00
N LEU A 82 5.76 -23.74 0.13
CA LEU A 82 6.32 -24.26 1.36
C LEU A 82 5.49 -25.38 1.96
N ILE A 83 4.16 -25.21 2.02
CA ILE A 83 3.26 -26.26 2.53
C ILE A 83 3.41 -27.48 1.62
N GLN A 84 3.36 -27.30 0.30
CA GLN A 84 3.54 -28.39 -0.66
C GLN A 84 4.85 -29.17 -0.45
N LYS A 85 5.95 -28.47 -0.19
CA LYS A 85 7.28 -29.10 -0.03
C LYS A 85 7.42 -29.89 1.27
N HIS A 86 6.80 -29.44 2.35
CA HIS A 86 7.10 -29.92 3.71
C HIS A 86 5.92 -30.60 4.41
N CYS A 87 4.71 -30.37 3.92
CA CYS A 87 3.43 -30.92 4.35
C CYS A 87 2.58 -31.27 3.10
N PRO A 88 3.08 -32.18 2.24
CA PRO A 88 2.46 -32.45 0.94
C PRO A 88 1.05 -33.04 1.05
N GLU A 89 0.77 -33.81 2.10
CA GLU A 89 -0.55 -34.41 2.34
C GLU A 89 -1.56 -33.33 2.74
N GLU A 90 -1.17 -32.45 3.66
CA GLU A 90 -2.01 -31.34 4.09
C GLU A 90 -2.22 -30.32 2.97
N TYR A 91 -1.20 -30.08 2.14
CA TYR A 91 -1.33 -29.27 0.93
C TYR A 91 -2.33 -29.90 -0.06
N ALA A 92 -2.33 -31.22 -0.22
CA ALA A 92 -3.30 -31.89 -1.09
C ALA A 92 -4.74 -31.69 -0.60
N ILE A 93 -4.98 -31.71 0.72
CA ILE A 93 -6.29 -31.40 1.32
C ILE A 93 -6.65 -29.93 1.06
N LEU A 94 -5.74 -29.00 1.38
CA LEU A 94 -5.99 -27.56 1.25
C LEU A 94 -6.25 -27.15 -0.21
N SER A 95 -5.43 -27.62 -1.15
CA SER A 95 -5.49 -27.23 -2.57
C SER A 95 -6.73 -27.75 -3.30
N GLN A 96 -7.40 -28.78 -2.78
CA GLN A 96 -8.70 -29.21 -3.29
C GLN A 96 -9.80 -28.18 -3.00
N ALA A 97 -9.71 -27.48 -1.87
CA ALA A 97 -10.80 -26.63 -1.38
C ALA A 97 -10.50 -25.13 -1.45
N ILE A 98 -9.23 -24.73 -1.49
CA ILE A 98 -8.74 -23.33 -1.41
C ILE A 98 -7.77 -23.05 -2.56
N GLU A 99 -7.85 -21.86 -3.17
CA GLU A 99 -6.88 -21.45 -4.20
C GLU A 99 -5.50 -21.17 -3.60
N ASN A 100 -4.43 -21.42 -4.35
CA ASN A 100 -3.06 -21.25 -3.84
C ASN A 100 -2.78 -19.84 -3.31
N LYS A 101 -3.25 -18.81 -4.01
CA LYS A 101 -3.13 -17.42 -3.59
C LYS A 101 -3.83 -17.13 -2.25
N ASP A 102 -4.87 -17.90 -1.92
CA ASP A 102 -5.70 -17.71 -0.74
C ASP A 102 -5.21 -18.52 0.47
N LEU A 103 -4.18 -19.37 0.31
CA LEU A 103 -3.66 -20.20 1.40
C LEU A 103 -3.01 -19.39 2.51
N TYR A 104 -2.21 -18.38 2.16
CA TYR A 104 -1.63 -17.47 3.17
C TYR A 104 -2.75 -16.80 3.98
N ARG A 105 -3.75 -16.24 3.29
CA ARG A 105 -4.92 -15.64 3.92
C ARG A 105 -5.64 -16.61 4.86
N PHE A 106 -5.89 -17.84 4.41
CA PHE A 106 -6.55 -18.86 5.21
C PHE A 106 -5.77 -19.18 6.49
N LEU A 107 -4.45 -19.37 6.40
CA LEU A 107 -3.63 -19.80 7.54
C LEU A 107 -3.55 -18.76 8.67
N PHE A 108 -3.64 -17.47 8.34
CA PHE A 108 -3.52 -16.38 9.30
C PHE A 108 -4.87 -15.80 9.72
N THR A 109 -5.99 -16.34 9.25
CA THR A 109 -7.33 -15.92 9.65
C THR A 109 -7.82 -16.77 10.84
N PRO A 110 -8.45 -16.17 11.87
CA PRO A 110 -9.03 -16.90 12.99
C PRO A 110 -10.03 -17.99 12.53
N PRO A 111 -9.99 -19.22 13.08
CA PRO A 111 -10.85 -20.33 12.67
C PRO A 111 -12.36 -20.02 12.69
N ASP A 112 -12.83 -19.35 13.75
CA ASP A 112 -14.25 -18.99 13.91
C ASP A 112 -14.74 -18.05 12.79
N PHE A 113 -13.85 -17.19 12.31
CA PHE A 113 -14.14 -16.30 11.22
C PHE A 113 -14.28 -17.05 9.89
N ILE A 114 -13.37 -17.99 9.62
CA ILE A 114 -13.41 -18.85 8.43
C ILE A 114 -14.71 -19.68 8.42
N LYS A 115 -15.08 -20.25 9.58
CA LYS A 115 -16.32 -21.03 9.75
C LYS A 115 -17.57 -20.17 9.51
N SER A 116 -17.55 -18.92 9.95
CA SER A 116 -18.66 -17.98 9.75
C SER A 116 -18.74 -17.42 8.31
N ASN A 117 -17.65 -17.50 7.55
CA ASN A 117 -17.55 -16.91 6.21
C ASN A 117 -16.88 -17.83 5.17
N PRO A 118 -17.37 -19.07 4.98
CA PRO A 118 -16.68 -20.07 4.16
C PRO A 118 -16.53 -19.63 2.70
N ASN A 119 -17.50 -18.91 2.15
CA ASN A 119 -17.49 -18.46 0.75
C ASN A 119 -16.33 -17.51 0.42
N LEU A 120 -15.65 -16.95 1.42
CA LEU A 120 -14.53 -16.04 1.22
C LEU A 120 -13.21 -16.78 1.04
N PHE A 121 -13.09 -18.04 1.51
CA PHE A 121 -11.84 -18.80 1.50
C PHE A 121 -11.89 -20.03 0.59
N PHE A 122 -13.07 -20.63 0.46
CA PHE A 122 -13.24 -21.84 -0.34
C PHE A 122 -13.57 -21.52 -1.80
N LYS A 123 -13.08 -22.35 -2.72
CA LYS A 123 -13.45 -22.30 -4.14
C LYS A 123 -14.96 -22.47 -4.28
N ALA A 124 -15.55 -21.80 -5.27
CA ALA A 124 -16.99 -21.90 -5.54
C ALA A 124 -17.47 -23.35 -5.81
N GLY A 125 -16.58 -24.24 -6.26
CA GLY A 125 -16.86 -25.66 -6.50
C GLY A 125 -16.50 -26.62 -5.35
N SER A 126 -16.01 -26.12 -4.21
CA SER A 126 -15.62 -26.98 -3.09
C SER A 126 -16.82 -27.66 -2.46
N THR A 127 -16.77 -28.98 -2.36
CA THR A 127 -17.80 -29.80 -1.71
C THR A 127 -17.76 -29.62 -0.19
N ASP A 128 -18.86 -29.92 0.49
CA ASP A 128 -18.91 -29.81 1.96
C ASP A 128 -17.97 -30.82 2.65
N SER A 129 -17.72 -31.97 2.03
CA SER A 129 -16.72 -32.93 2.50
C SER A 129 -15.31 -32.33 2.46
N GLN A 130 -14.93 -31.68 1.36
CA GLN A 130 -13.63 -31.01 1.24
C GLN A 130 -13.48 -29.85 2.24
N LYS A 131 -14.55 -29.08 2.46
CA LYS A 131 -14.56 -28.02 3.48
C LYS A 131 -14.39 -28.60 4.88
N ALA A 132 -15.07 -29.69 5.20
CA ALA A 132 -14.99 -30.35 6.50
C ALA A 132 -13.58 -30.90 6.78
N GLU A 133 -12.93 -31.51 5.79
CA GLU A 133 -11.54 -31.96 5.91
C GLU A 133 -10.58 -30.80 6.19
N VAL A 134 -10.74 -29.69 5.47
CA VAL A 134 -9.96 -28.47 5.71
C VAL A 134 -10.24 -27.88 7.10
N PHE A 135 -11.48 -27.90 7.58
CA PHE A 135 -11.78 -27.46 8.94
C PHE A 135 -11.19 -28.39 10.00
N SER A 136 -11.20 -29.71 9.78
CA SER A 136 -10.55 -30.68 10.66
C SER A 136 -9.04 -30.43 10.72
N LEU A 137 -8.42 -30.09 9.58
CA LEU A 137 -7.02 -29.70 9.52
C LEU A 137 -6.77 -28.35 10.23
N ASN A 138 -7.70 -27.40 10.15
CA ASN A 138 -7.65 -26.11 10.84
C ASN A 138 -7.77 -26.22 12.36
N ASP A 139 -8.58 -27.16 12.82
CA ASP A 139 -8.74 -27.44 14.25
C ASP A 139 -7.57 -28.30 14.80
N SER A 140 -6.64 -28.77 13.94
CA SER A 140 -5.45 -29.51 14.36
C SER A 140 -4.48 -28.63 15.13
N LYS A 141 -4.15 -29.07 16.35
CA LYS A 141 -3.16 -28.41 17.22
C LYS A 141 -1.72 -28.54 16.72
N GLU A 142 -1.45 -29.38 15.73
CA GLU A 142 -0.09 -29.65 15.24
C GLU A 142 0.22 -28.94 13.93
N PHE A 143 -0.71 -28.97 12.98
CA PHE A 143 -0.46 -28.48 11.62
C PHE A 143 -0.20 -26.96 11.56
N PHE A 144 -1.10 -26.17 12.14
CA PHE A 144 -1.01 -24.70 12.09
C PHE A 144 0.23 -24.15 12.79
N PRO A 145 0.56 -24.58 14.03
CA PRO A 145 1.79 -24.16 14.69
C PRO A 145 3.05 -24.58 13.91
N LYS A 146 3.06 -25.79 13.33
CA LYS A 146 4.18 -26.31 12.52
C LYS A 146 4.41 -25.44 11.27
N ILE A 147 3.37 -25.20 10.48
CA ILE A 147 3.47 -24.38 9.27
C ILE A 147 3.85 -22.93 9.60
N THR A 148 3.23 -22.34 10.62
CA THR A 148 3.55 -20.97 11.05
C THR A 148 5.00 -20.84 11.50
N SER A 149 5.51 -21.84 12.25
CA SER A 149 6.91 -21.89 12.69
C SER A 149 7.87 -22.03 11.50
N MET A 150 7.53 -22.88 10.52
CA MET A 150 8.33 -23.04 9.31
C MET A 150 8.36 -21.79 8.43
N LEU A 151 7.22 -21.12 8.23
CA LEU A 151 7.14 -19.84 7.51
C LEU A 151 8.07 -18.82 8.16
N LYS A 152 8.07 -18.73 9.49
CA LYS A 152 8.98 -17.84 10.24
C LYS A 152 10.46 -18.24 10.07
N LYS A 153 10.79 -19.53 10.12
CA LYS A 153 12.17 -20.02 10.00
C LYS A 153 12.77 -19.80 8.61
N ASN A 154 11.96 -19.91 7.56
CA ASN A 154 12.43 -19.75 6.18
C ASN A 154 12.46 -18.29 5.71
N LYS A 155 11.88 -17.35 6.48
CA LYS A 155 11.76 -15.93 6.11
C LYS A 155 13.06 -15.29 5.61
N PRO A 156 14.25 -15.47 6.23
CA PRO A 156 15.48 -14.83 5.75
C PRO A 156 15.92 -15.29 4.35
N THR A 157 15.85 -16.60 4.08
CA THR A 157 16.16 -17.16 2.76
C THR A 157 15.19 -16.62 1.70
N GLN A 158 13.95 -16.41 2.09
CA GLN A 158 12.88 -15.98 1.20
C GLN A 158 12.95 -14.50 0.87
N ASP A 159 13.29 -13.66 1.86
CA ASP A 159 13.60 -12.26 1.62
C ASP A 159 14.71 -12.15 0.57
N LYS A 160 15.76 -12.99 0.69
CA LYS A 160 16.84 -13.04 -0.30
C LYS A 160 16.36 -13.43 -1.71
N GLU A 161 15.56 -14.49 -1.85
CA GLU A 161 15.00 -14.91 -3.15
C GLU A 161 14.12 -13.81 -3.79
N HIS A 162 13.34 -13.10 -2.98
CA HIS A 162 12.56 -11.95 -3.42
C HIS A 162 13.46 -10.82 -3.94
N PHE A 163 14.51 -10.50 -3.19
CA PHE A 163 15.48 -9.48 -3.58
C PHE A 163 16.21 -9.87 -4.86
N GLU A 164 16.62 -11.13 -5.01
CA GLU A 164 17.22 -11.64 -6.24
C GLU A 164 16.27 -11.52 -7.44
N THR A 165 14.97 -11.74 -7.24
CA THR A 165 13.95 -11.55 -8.30
C THR A 165 13.88 -10.09 -8.76
N ILE A 166 13.80 -9.14 -7.82
CA ILE A 166 13.81 -7.70 -8.09
C ILE A 166 15.05 -7.33 -8.93
N LEU A 167 16.22 -7.82 -8.50
CA LEU A 167 17.50 -7.52 -9.14
C LEU A 167 17.62 -8.16 -10.52
N ASN A 168 17.15 -9.39 -10.69
CA ASN A 168 17.16 -10.10 -11.96
C ASN A 168 16.21 -9.48 -12.99
N ASP A 169 15.03 -9.04 -12.59
CA ASP A 169 14.12 -8.33 -13.48
C ASP A 169 14.75 -7.00 -13.93
N SER A 170 15.41 -6.29 -13.02
CA SER A 170 16.10 -5.06 -13.37
C SER A 170 17.28 -5.27 -14.33
N ARG A 171 18.07 -6.35 -14.16
CA ARG A 171 19.12 -6.75 -15.11
C ARG A 171 18.58 -7.04 -16.51
N LYS A 172 17.31 -7.43 -16.64
CA LYS A 172 16.64 -7.66 -17.94
C LYS A 172 16.08 -6.37 -18.57
N GLY A 173 16.38 -5.20 -18.00
CA GLY A 173 15.87 -3.92 -18.49
C GLY A 173 14.46 -3.57 -18.00
N ILE A 174 13.93 -4.30 -17.00
CA ILE A 174 12.61 -4.03 -16.42
C ILE A 174 12.77 -3.03 -15.28
N SER A 175 11.96 -1.97 -15.27
CA SER A 175 11.90 -1.10 -14.10
C SER A 175 10.95 -1.68 -13.07
N VAL A 176 11.43 -1.84 -11.84
CA VAL A 176 10.69 -2.53 -10.78
C VAL A 176 10.34 -1.53 -9.68
N ILE A 177 9.05 -1.44 -9.35
CA ILE A 177 8.59 -0.78 -8.14
C ILE A 177 8.24 -1.84 -7.09
N PHE A 178 8.72 -1.67 -5.88
CA PHE A 178 8.55 -2.67 -4.82
C PHE A 178 8.43 -2.02 -3.45
N ASP A 179 7.81 -2.76 -2.53
CA ASP A 179 7.85 -2.49 -1.11
C ASP A 179 8.32 -3.74 -0.37
N THR A 180 8.91 -3.57 0.82
CA THR A 180 9.29 -4.71 1.65
C THR A 180 9.34 -4.31 3.13
N PRO A 181 8.88 -5.17 4.05
CA PRO A 181 9.06 -4.97 5.48
C PRO A 181 10.52 -5.15 5.91
N ASN A 182 11.38 -5.78 5.09
CA ASN A 182 12.80 -6.00 5.37
C ASN A 182 13.68 -5.12 4.46
N ALA A 183 13.47 -3.80 4.51
CA ALA A 183 14.26 -2.84 3.73
C ALA A 183 15.77 -2.92 4.04
N ALA A 184 16.11 -3.17 5.31
CA ALA A 184 17.48 -3.37 5.77
C ALA A 184 18.18 -4.50 5.01
N GLY A 185 17.59 -5.70 5.03
CA GLY A 185 18.12 -6.86 4.32
C GLY A 185 18.18 -6.65 2.81
N PHE A 186 17.22 -5.91 2.23
CA PHE A 186 17.28 -5.57 0.81
C PHE A 186 18.51 -4.73 0.49
N PHE A 187 18.78 -3.66 1.24
CA PHE A 187 19.92 -2.77 0.95
C PHE A 187 21.27 -3.42 1.25
N GLU A 188 21.36 -4.29 2.26
CA GLU A 188 22.53 -5.13 2.49
C GLU A 188 22.80 -6.05 1.29
N HIS A 189 21.77 -6.79 0.86
CA HIS A 189 21.87 -7.68 -0.29
C HIS A 189 22.20 -6.94 -1.60
N PHE A 190 21.58 -5.77 -1.81
CA PHE A 190 21.83 -4.90 -2.96
C PHE A 190 23.30 -4.43 -3.02
N LYS A 191 23.87 -4.07 -1.86
CA LYS A 191 25.27 -3.64 -1.74
C LYS A 191 26.24 -4.77 -2.06
N GLU A 192 25.96 -5.99 -1.58
CA GLU A 192 26.79 -7.17 -1.83
C GLU A 192 26.80 -7.56 -3.32
N ALA A 193 25.65 -7.45 -3.98
CA ALA A 193 25.49 -7.91 -5.35
C ALA A 193 26.08 -6.96 -6.43
N SER A 194 26.81 -5.90 -6.02
CA SER A 194 27.64 -5.02 -6.88
C SER A 194 26.92 -4.52 -8.15
N HIS A 195 25.78 -3.86 -7.97
CA HIS A 195 24.90 -3.44 -9.06
C HIS A 195 25.12 -2.00 -9.51
N ASP A 196 25.25 -1.81 -10.83
CA ASP A 196 25.19 -0.48 -11.50
C ASP A 196 23.74 0.03 -11.69
N ILE A 197 22.80 -0.47 -10.87
CA ILE A 197 21.38 -0.19 -11.02
C ILE A 197 21.01 0.99 -10.12
N ARG A 198 20.37 2.01 -10.69
CA ARG A 198 19.87 3.15 -9.91
C ARG A 198 18.69 2.69 -9.04
N VAL A 199 18.87 2.77 -7.72
CA VAL A 199 17.80 2.61 -6.74
C VAL A 199 17.30 3.98 -6.29
N GLU A 200 16.00 4.18 -6.34
CA GLU A 200 15.30 5.35 -5.83
C GLU A 200 14.40 4.97 -4.68
N ARG A 201 14.38 5.80 -3.65
CA ARG A 201 13.65 5.60 -2.41
C ARG A 201 12.59 6.67 -2.30
N PHE A 202 11.33 6.26 -2.32
CA PHE A 202 10.21 7.19 -2.18
C PHE A 202 9.46 6.91 -0.89
N LEU A 203 9.09 7.98 -0.19
CA LEU A 203 8.16 7.92 0.94
C LEU A 203 6.76 8.27 0.44
N VAL A 204 5.80 7.40 0.72
CA VAL A 204 4.38 7.66 0.55
C VAL A 204 3.82 8.11 1.89
N TYR A 205 3.77 9.43 2.07
CA TYR A 205 3.31 10.12 3.27
C TYR A 205 1.80 10.39 3.23
N VAL A 206 1.16 10.23 4.38
CA VAL A 206 -0.21 10.69 4.62
C VAL A 206 -0.27 11.26 6.06
N PRO A 207 -0.88 12.44 6.26
CA PRO A 207 -1.10 12.99 7.59
C PRO A 207 -1.82 12.02 8.53
N LEU A 208 -1.50 12.07 9.82
CA LEU A 208 -2.04 11.13 10.80
C LEU A 208 -3.58 11.15 10.84
N SER A 209 -4.18 12.34 10.87
CA SER A 209 -5.65 12.48 10.82
C SER A 209 -6.28 11.85 9.58
N ASP A 210 -5.67 11.99 8.41
CA ASP A 210 -6.21 11.39 7.18
C ASP A 210 -5.95 9.89 7.10
N LEU A 211 -4.82 9.43 7.65
CA LEU A 211 -4.50 8.02 7.78
C LEU A 211 -5.59 7.27 8.57
N VAL A 212 -5.99 7.85 9.71
CA VAL A 212 -7.04 7.30 10.59
C VAL A 212 -8.42 7.35 9.89
N LYS A 213 -8.78 8.46 9.25
CA LYS A 213 -10.05 8.59 8.51
C LYS A 213 -10.19 7.57 7.37
N ARG A 214 -9.09 7.14 6.76
CA ARG A 214 -9.10 6.15 5.66
C ARG A 214 -9.31 4.72 6.15
N LEU A 215 -9.01 4.44 7.43
CA LEU A 215 -9.04 3.08 7.97
C LEU A 215 -10.43 2.42 7.90
N PRO A 216 -11.54 3.09 8.30
CA PRO A 216 -12.87 2.50 8.19
C PRO A 216 -13.23 2.11 6.76
N GLY A 217 -12.93 2.96 5.78
CA GLY A 217 -13.16 2.67 4.36
C GLY A 217 -12.37 1.47 3.86
N ARG A 218 -11.08 1.38 4.25
CA ARG A 218 -10.24 0.22 3.93
C ARG A 218 -10.79 -1.07 4.55
N ASN A 219 -11.17 -1.03 5.81
CA ASN A 219 -11.68 -2.20 6.52
C ASN A 219 -13.05 -2.63 5.97
N ALA A 220 -13.93 -1.68 5.62
CA ALA A 220 -15.19 -1.97 4.96
C ALA A 220 -15.00 -2.65 3.59
N GLU A 221 -14.06 -2.17 2.77
CA GLU A 221 -13.75 -2.81 1.49
C GLU A 221 -13.10 -4.18 1.67
N ALA A 222 -12.25 -4.36 2.67
CA ALA A 222 -11.67 -5.67 3.03
C ALA A 222 -12.76 -6.69 3.39
N ILE A 223 -13.76 -6.28 4.20
CA ILE A 223 -14.91 -7.12 4.54
C ILE A 223 -15.73 -7.44 3.28
N LYS A 224 -16.07 -6.42 2.49
CA LYS A 224 -16.89 -6.56 1.28
C LYS A 224 -16.25 -7.46 0.21
N THR A 225 -14.94 -7.37 0.03
CA THR A 225 -14.18 -8.18 -0.94
C THR A 225 -13.71 -9.52 -0.39
N GLY A 226 -13.89 -9.75 0.92
CA GLY A 226 -13.34 -10.90 1.63
C GLY A 226 -11.84 -10.86 1.86
N ASN A 227 -11.13 -9.80 1.51
CA ASN A 227 -9.70 -9.67 1.72
C ASN A 227 -9.38 -9.25 3.17
N PHE A 228 -9.66 -10.09 4.16
CA PHE A 228 -9.37 -9.80 5.60
C PHE A 228 -7.90 -9.56 5.92
N PRO A 229 -6.91 -10.20 5.26
CA PRO A 229 -5.51 -9.81 5.43
C PRO A 229 -5.23 -8.38 5.02
N ASN A 230 -6.15 -7.68 4.34
CA ASN A 230 -6.07 -6.25 4.03
C ASN A 230 -6.73 -5.37 5.13
N GLN A 231 -7.53 -5.95 6.02
CA GLN A 231 -8.05 -5.30 7.22
C GLN A 231 -6.88 -4.93 8.13
N ARG A 232 -6.96 -3.76 8.76
CA ARG A 232 -5.91 -3.25 9.64
C ARG A 232 -6.54 -2.78 10.95
N PRO A 233 -6.00 -3.18 12.11
CA PRO A 233 -6.42 -2.61 13.38
C PRO A 233 -5.85 -1.19 13.54
N TYR A 234 -6.52 -0.35 14.32
CA TYR A 234 -6.05 1.00 14.65
C TYR A 234 -4.69 0.95 15.34
N ILE A 235 -4.49 0.01 16.28
CA ILE A 235 -3.23 -0.10 17.03
C ILE A 235 -2.03 -0.32 16.11
N ASP A 236 -2.15 -1.14 15.07
CA ASP A 236 -1.07 -1.40 14.12
C ASP A 236 -0.79 -0.15 13.28
N LEU A 237 -1.84 0.56 12.87
CA LEU A 237 -1.73 1.78 12.08
C LEU A 237 -0.98 2.87 12.86
N LEU A 238 -1.37 3.08 14.11
CA LEU A 238 -0.75 4.07 14.99
C LEU A 238 0.68 3.68 15.36
N ASN A 239 0.92 2.40 15.70
CA ASN A 239 2.28 1.91 15.96
C ASN A 239 3.19 2.04 14.74
N GLN A 240 2.70 1.73 13.53
CA GLN A 240 3.46 1.95 12.30
C GLN A 240 3.81 3.42 12.10
N PHE A 241 2.87 4.34 12.35
CA PHE A 241 3.13 5.77 12.26
C PHE A 241 4.21 6.21 13.28
N LYS A 242 4.04 5.82 14.54
CA LYS A 242 5.03 6.07 15.62
C LYS A 242 6.43 5.54 15.29
N ASN A 243 6.51 4.35 14.71
CA ASN A 243 7.78 3.71 14.38
C ASN A 243 8.43 4.29 13.11
N MET A 244 7.63 4.89 12.22
CA MET A 244 8.14 5.45 10.97
C MET A 244 8.48 6.94 11.07
N TYR A 245 7.94 7.66 12.05
CA TYR A 245 8.18 9.08 12.25
C TYR A 245 8.64 9.44 13.66
N ARG A 246 9.50 10.46 13.74
CA ARG A 246 9.98 11.04 14.99
C ARG A 246 9.93 12.56 14.92
N LYS A 247 10.13 13.20 16.07
CA LYS A 247 10.42 14.63 16.13
C LYS A 247 11.66 14.95 15.27
N ALA A 248 11.52 15.97 14.43
CA ALA A 248 12.62 16.51 13.64
C ALA A 248 13.52 17.37 14.54
N GLU A 249 14.83 17.25 14.33
CA GLU A 249 15.83 18.16 14.91
C GLU A 249 15.74 19.54 14.24
N PRO A 250 16.26 20.62 14.86
CA PRO A 250 16.13 21.99 14.35
C PRO A 250 16.59 22.19 12.90
N ASP A 251 17.60 21.43 12.46
CA ASP A 251 18.23 21.52 11.14
C ASP A 251 17.75 20.43 10.16
N GLU A 252 16.76 19.62 10.54
CA GLU A 252 16.21 18.57 9.70
C GLU A 252 15.00 19.03 8.89
N ASP A 253 14.91 18.56 7.65
CA ASP A 253 13.72 18.74 6.83
C ASP A 253 12.52 18.03 7.44
N ALA A 254 11.50 18.84 7.74
CA ALA A 254 10.25 18.37 8.28
C ALA A 254 9.30 17.91 7.18
N ILE A 255 8.72 16.74 7.38
CA ILE A 255 7.72 16.16 6.49
C ILE A 255 6.35 16.74 6.83
N ASP A 256 6.03 16.91 8.10
CA ASP A 256 4.78 17.52 8.53
C ASP A 256 4.89 18.14 9.92
N THR A 257 3.83 18.77 10.41
CA THR A 257 3.68 19.25 11.77
C THR A 257 2.51 18.55 12.46
N LEU A 258 2.80 17.81 13.53
CA LEU A 258 1.79 17.16 14.36
C LEU A 258 1.45 18.06 15.55
N THR A 259 0.17 18.13 15.93
CA THR A 259 -0.29 18.88 17.11
C THR A 259 -0.79 17.95 18.20
N ARG A 260 -0.69 18.38 19.47
CA ARG A 260 -1.25 17.63 20.59
C ARG A 260 -2.74 17.42 20.40
N GLU A 261 -3.47 18.46 20.02
CA GLU A 261 -4.92 18.44 19.87
C GLU A 261 -5.37 17.45 18.79
N GLU A 262 -4.65 17.36 17.67
CA GLU A 262 -4.93 16.36 16.63
C GLU A 262 -4.79 14.93 17.16
N VAL A 263 -3.69 14.63 17.88
CA VAL A 263 -3.46 13.31 18.46
C VAL A 263 -4.55 12.97 19.47
N ARG A 264 -4.85 13.88 20.41
CA ARG A 264 -5.90 13.64 21.42
C ARG A 264 -7.26 13.42 20.80
N LYS A 265 -7.61 14.19 19.77
CA LYS A 265 -8.86 14.01 19.04
C LYS A 265 -8.95 12.63 18.41
N ILE A 266 -7.86 12.14 17.81
CA ILE A 266 -7.81 10.79 17.22
C ILE A 266 -8.04 9.70 18.28
N PHE A 267 -7.37 9.78 19.43
CA PHE A 267 -7.57 8.80 20.50
C PHE A 267 -8.98 8.88 21.08
N ALA A 268 -9.53 10.09 21.26
CA ALA A 268 -10.90 10.27 21.75
C ALA A 268 -11.95 9.73 20.78
N ASP A 269 -11.85 10.05 19.49
CA ASP A 269 -12.82 9.65 18.45
C ASP A 269 -12.83 8.13 18.22
N ASN A 270 -11.70 7.46 18.45
CA ASN A 270 -11.53 6.02 18.19
C ASN A 270 -11.30 5.20 19.47
N LYS A 271 -11.64 5.78 20.64
CA LYS A 271 -11.30 5.24 21.96
C LYS A 271 -11.73 3.78 22.11
N LYS A 272 -12.99 3.49 21.79
CA LYS A 272 -13.57 2.15 21.95
C LYS A 272 -12.82 1.11 21.10
N ASP A 273 -12.58 1.41 19.83
CA ASP A 273 -11.88 0.49 18.93
C ASP A 273 -10.45 0.21 19.42
N ILE A 274 -9.74 1.25 19.87
CA ILE A 274 -8.39 1.12 20.44
C ILE A 274 -8.39 0.30 21.74
N GLU A 275 -9.33 0.54 22.65
CA GLU A 275 -9.45 -0.20 23.92
C GLU A 275 -9.78 -1.68 23.67
N ASP A 276 -10.73 -1.97 22.78
CA ASP A 276 -11.11 -3.33 22.40
C ASP A 276 -9.92 -4.07 21.74
N GLU A 277 -9.18 -3.41 20.85
CA GLU A 277 -7.98 -3.94 20.22
C GLU A 277 -6.83 -4.18 21.23
N ASN A 278 -6.56 -3.22 22.14
CA ASN A 278 -5.56 -3.37 23.20
C ASN A 278 -5.90 -4.57 24.10
N LYS A 279 -7.17 -4.72 24.51
CA LYS A 279 -7.63 -5.86 25.31
C LYS A 279 -7.38 -7.17 24.59
N ASN A 280 -7.75 -7.27 23.32
CA ASN A 280 -7.52 -8.47 22.50
C ASN A 280 -6.01 -8.80 22.40
N VAL A 281 -5.15 -7.79 22.26
CA VAL A 281 -3.69 -7.98 22.21
C VAL A 281 -3.13 -8.54 23.53
N ILE A 282 -3.61 -8.03 24.67
CA ILE A 282 -3.22 -8.51 26.00
C ILE A 282 -3.68 -9.94 26.22
N GLU A 283 -4.95 -10.25 25.92
CA GLU A 283 -5.53 -11.58 26.08
C GLU A 283 -4.82 -12.64 25.22
N ASN A 284 -4.31 -12.25 24.05
CA ASN A 284 -3.53 -13.11 23.16
C ASN A 284 -2.02 -13.16 23.48
N GLY A 285 -1.59 -12.60 24.61
CA GLY A 285 -0.18 -12.63 25.05
C GLY A 285 0.77 -11.81 24.19
N ARG A 286 0.26 -10.81 23.46
CA ARG A 286 1.03 -9.93 22.56
C ARG A 286 1.22 -8.53 23.16
N SER A 287 1.38 -8.41 24.48
CA SER A 287 1.35 -7.13 25.22
C SER A 287 2.28 -6.01 24.70
N PHE A 288 3.32 -6.33 23.91
CA PHE A 288 4.22 -5.35 23.28
C PHE A 288 3.59 -4.50 22.16
N TYR A 289 2.33 -4.76 21.79
CA TYR A 289 1.63 -4.08 20.69
C TYR A 289 0.52 -3.12 21.14
N THR A 290 0.34 -2.91 22.46
CA THR A 290 -0.66 -1.95 22.94
C THR A 290 -0.23 -0.52 22.66
N ILE A 291 -1.19 0.39 22.57
CA ILE A 291 -0.92 1.81 22.40
C ILE A 291 -1.79 2.66 23.32
N GLU A 292 -1.17 3.61 24.01
CA GLU A 292 -1.81 4.51 24.95
C GLU A 292 -1.61 5.97 24.52
N GLU A 293 -2.64 6.81 24.69
CA GLU A 293 -2.64 8.23 24.28
C GLU A 293 -1.40 8.96 24.84
N GLU A 294 -1.14 8.85 26.13
CA GLU A 294 -0.04 9.57 26.80
C GLU A 294 1.35 9.06 26.37
N GLU A 295 1.50 7.77 26.09
CA GLU A 295 2.75 7.23 25.55
C GLU A 295 3.01 7.77 24.13
N TYR A 296 1.95 7.82 23.31
CA TYR A 296 2.03 8.33 21.95
C TYR A 296 2.40 9.82 21.92
N LEU A 297 1.77 10.63 22.78
CA LEU A 297 2.08 12.04 22.93
C LEU A 297 3.52 12.25 23.41
N LYS A 298 3.97 11.46 24.40
CA LYS A 298 5.34 11.53 24.91
C LYS A 298 6.37 11.19 23.84
N HIS A 299 6.12 10.18 23.01
CA HIS A 299 7.02 9.79 21.89
C HIS A 299 7.31 10.97 20.95
N PHE A 300 6.29 11.77 20.64
CA PHE A 300 6.43 12.93 19.76
C PHE A 300 6.81 14.24 20.51
N GLY A 301 6.95 14.20 21.84
CA GLY A 301 7.22 15.40 22.64
C GLY A 301 6.05 16.39 22.70
N LEU A 302 4.81 15.89 22.61
CA LEU A 302 3.57 16.67 22.62
C LEU A 302 2.92 16.70 24.02
N THR A 303 3.71 16.99 25.06
CA THR A 303 3.26 16.88 26.46
C THR A 303 2.45 18.08 26.95
N GLU A 304 2.73 19.28 26.45
CA GLU A 304 2.08 20.52 26.90
C GLU A 304 0.84 20.87 26.05
N PRO A 305 -0.22 21.46 26.62
CA PRO A 305 -1.34 22.03 25.87
C PRO A 305 -0.87 23.00 24.78
N GLY A 306 -1.42 22.88 23.56
CA GLY A 306 -1.03 23.70 22.41
C GLY A 306 0.34 23.38 21.80
N SER A 307 1.01 22.33 22.28
CA SER A 307 2.29 21.89 21.70
C SER A 307 2.10 21.39 20.27
N ARG A 308 3.09 21.70 19.44
CA ARG A 308 3.20 21.25 18.05
C ARG A 308 4.63 20.81 17.79
N VAL A 309 4.81 19.80 16.96
CA VAL A 309 6.11 19.24 16.65
C VAL A 309 6.25 19.01 15.16
N LYS A 310 7.38 19.45 14.60
CA LYS A 310 7.78 19.06 13.24
C LYS A 310 8.22 17.60 13.28
N ILE A 311 7.71 16.79 12.37
CA ILE A 311 8.07 15.36 12.28
C ILE A 311 8.89 15.10 11.03
N THR A 312 9.81 14.14 11.13
CA THR A 312 10.56 13.57 10.01
C THR A 312 10.58 12.05 10.12
N SER A 313 11.09 11.34 9.10
CA SER A 313 11.09 9.87 9.09
C SER A 313 12.19 9.32 10.01
N VAL A 314 11.93 8.17 10.65
CA VAL A 314 12.91 7.46 11.51
C VAL A 314 14.00 6.76 10.69
N THR A 315 13.76 6.43 9.41
CA THR A 315 14.63 5.49 8.68
C THR A 315 16.09 5.95 8.58
N ASP A 316 16.98 5.17 9.21
CA ASP A 316 18.45 5.29 9.16
C ASP A 316 19.05 5.13 7.74
N TYR A 317 18.25 4.61 6.81
CA TYR A 317 18.59 4.51 5.39
C TYR A 317 18.39 5.87 4.71
N ARG A 318 19.29 6.81 5.05
CA ARG A 318 19.55 8.14 4.45
C ARG A 318 18.63 8.53 3.27
N SER A 319 17.90 9.62 3.53
CA SER A 319 17.09 10.47 2.63
C SER A 319 16.25 9.76 1.56
N PHE A 320 14.94 9.98 1.62
CA PHE A 320 14.10 9.68 0.48
C PHE A 320 14.47 10.61 -0.67
N ASN A 321 14.60 10.06 -1.87
CA ASN A 321 14.73 10.87 -3.07
C ASN A 321 13.48 11.72 -3.30
N ARG A 322 12.31 11.25 -2.81
CA ARG A 322 11.01 11.93 -2.91
C ARG A 322 10.06 11.57 -1.79
N ILE A 323 9.15 12.50 -1.51
CA ILE A 323 8.02 12.30 -0.61
C ILE A 323 6.74 12.60 -1.39
N PHE A 324 5.88 11.60 -1.57
CA PHE A 324 4.52 11.77 -2.10
C PHE A 324 3.56 12.01 -0.96
N ARG A 325 2.73 13.06 -1.07
CA ARG A 325 1.73 13.36 -0.04
C ARG A 325 0.35 13.01 -0.58
N THR A 326 -0.13 11.82 -0.23
CA THR A 326 -1.37 11.26 -0.84
C THR A 326 -2.66 11.90 -0.30
N ALA A 327 -2.58 12.86 0.62
CA ALA A 327 -3.70 13.71 1.02
C ALA A 327 -3.95 14.88 0.05
N THR A 328 -2.95 15.27 -0.73
CA THR A 328 -3.00 16.43 -1.64
C THR A 328 -2.81 16.05 -3.11
N GLU A 329 -2.28 14.86 -3.37
CA GLU A 329 -1.95 14.38 -4.72
C GLU A 329 -2.84 13.20 -5.11
N THR A 330 -3.43 13.25 -6.32
CA THR A 330 -4.16 12.09 -6.86
C THR A 330 -3.16 10.98 -7.25
N PRO A 331 -3.61 9.71 -7.33
CA PRO A 331 -2.77 8.62 -7.85
C PRO A 331 -2.14 8.94 -9.21
N ASP A 332 -2.89 9.59 -10.12
CA ASP A 332 -2.41 9.99 -11.45
C ASP A 332 -1.32 11.07 -11.40
N LEU A 333 -1.44 12.02 -10.46
CA LEU A 333 -0.42 13.03 -10.23
C LEU A 333 0.86 12.39 -9.69
N SER A 334 0.70 11.45 -8.75
CA SER A 334 1.81 10.66 -8.18
C SER A 334 2.49 9.84 -9.27
N LEU A 335 1.75 9.24 -10.21
CA LEU A 335 2.30 8.48 -11.33
C LEU A 335 3.08 9.32 -12.33
N THR A 336 2.57 10.50 -12.65
CA THR A 336 3.29 11.47 -13.48
C THR A 336 4.62 11.80 -12.81
N GLN A 337 4.61 12.01 -11.49
CA GLN A 337 5.81 12.29 -10.72
C GLN A 337 6.77 11.12 -10.54
N VAL A 338 6.28 9.88 -10.55
CA VAL A 338 7.13 8.68 -10.60
C VAL A 338 7.72 8.47 -12.00
N SER A 339 7.00 8.89 -13.06
CA SER A 339 7.32 8.57 -14.46
C SER A 339 8.17 9.60 -15.18
N SER A 340 8.10 10.90 -14.86
CA SER A 340 8.93 11.90 -15.55
C SER A 340 10.40 11.79 -15.16
N HIS A 341 11.28 12.34 -16.01
CA HIS A 341 12.75 12.30 -15.88
C HIS A 341 13.36 13.66 -15.49
N SER A 342 12.57 14.75 -15.56
CA SER A 342 13.04 16.10 -15.29
C SER A 342 12.97 16.39 -13.79
N TRP A 343 14.05 16.17 -13.05
CA TRP A 343 14.02 16.40 -11.60
C TRP A 343 15.12 17.36 -11.15
N LYS A 344 14.69 18.46 -10.54
CA LYS A 344 15.54 19.25 -9.65
C LYS A 344 15.83 18.37 -8.43
N GLU A 345 17.12 18.18 -8.16
CA GLU A 345 17.59 17.68 -6.86
C GLU A 345 17.08 18.65 -5.79
N LEU A 346 16.55 18.12 -4.69
CA LEU A 346 16.17 18.90 -3.51
C LEU A 346 17.43 19.28 -2.74
#